data_AF-A0A0G0GQM4-F1
#
_entry.id   AF-A0A0G0GQM4-F1
#
_cell.length_a   1.000
_cell.length_b   1.000
_cell.length_c   1.000
_cell.angle_alpha   90.00
_cell.angle_beta   90.00
_cell.angle_gamma   90.00
#
_symmetry.space_group_name_H-M   'P 1'
#
loop_
_entity.id
_entity.type
_entity.pdbx_description
1 polymer ?
#
loop_
_entity_poly.entity_id
_entity_poly.type
_entity_poly.pdbx_seq_one_letter_code
_entity_poly.pdbx_strand_id
1 'polypeptide(L)'
;MPQFDAWIMTYHKDYCKKLNSDSITRKDYNKEYNAVPFDKTKLFKDIEEVTLLLSDEIKIQFIKRQLLLGYTCQDAEDFTICRGPGVTFILKSSTDGQPCKLLKLRMSLNRRIASHNVHKFENSTLELENDMAIWTFK
;
A
#
# COMPACT_ATOMS: atom_id res chain seq x y z
N MET A 1 -6.31 18.84 -2.16
CA MET A 1 -5.33 17.82 -2.60
C MET A 1 -6.07 16.50 -2.85
N PRO A 2 -6.15 15.98 -4.10
CA PRO A 2 -6.78 14.69 -4.36
C PRO A 2 -5.83 13.71 -5.08
N GLN A 3 -4.65 13.43 -4.51
CA GLN A 3 -3.65 12.57 -5.20
C GLN A 3 -3.24 11.33 -4.41
N PHE A 4 -3.32 11.34 -3.08
CA PHE A 4 -2.89 10.19 -2.28
C PHE A 4 -3.94 9.06 -2.28
N ASP A 5 -5.19 9.44 -2.04
CA ASP A 5 -6.34 8.57 -2.28
C ASP A 5 -6.40 8.16 -3.75
N ALA A 6 -6.05 9.01 -4.72
CA ALA A 6 -6.12 8.65 -6.14
C ALA A 6 -5.07 7.61 -6.59
N TRP A 7 -3.95 7.46 -5.90
CA TRP A 7 -2.92 6.46 -6.24
C TRP A 7 -3.16 5.13 -5.55
N ILE A 8 -3.65 5.15 -4.30
CA ILE A 8 -4.25 3.97 -3.66
C ILE A 8 -5.60 3.64 -4.32
N MET A 9 -6.30 4.58 -4.96
CA MET A 9 -7.58 4.38 -5.67
C MET A 9 -7.46 4.27 -7.19
N THR A 10 -6.25 4.29 -7.78
CA THR A 10 -6.03 3.49 -9.01
C THR A 10 -6.28 2.02 -8.71
N TYR A 11 -6.16 1.64 -7.43
CA TYR A 11 -6.76 0.47 -6.80
C TYR A 11 -8.14 0.80 -6.18
N HIS A 12 -9.04 1.35 -7.01
CA HIS A 12 -10.50 1.55 -6.84
C HIS A 12 -11.07 2.96 -6.60
N LYS A 13 -11.49 3.61 -7.70
CA LYS A 13 -12.45 4.74 -7.69
C LYS A 13 -13.86 4.34 -7.20
N ASP A 14 -14.15 3.04 -7.16
CA ASP A 14 -15.46 2.47 -6.80
C ASP A 14 -15.53 1.86 -5.39
N TYR A 15 -14.40 1.74 -4.69
CA TYR A 15 -14.34 1.23 -3.31
C TYR A 15 -15.07 2.18 -2.34
N CYS A 16 -14.88 3.48 -2.51
CA CYS A 16 -15.61 4.48 -1.73
C CYS A 16 -17.09 4.61 -2.13
N LYS A 17 -17.50 4.14 -3.32
CA LYS A 17 -18.89 4.25 -3.81
C LYS A 17 -19.80 3.10 -3.37
N LYS A 18 -19.24 1.91 -3.08
CA LYS A 18 -20.02 0.72 -2.70
C LYS A 18 -20.12 0.47 -1.17
N LEU A 19 -19.59 1.36 -0.34
CA LEU A 19 -19.72 1.31 1.14
C LEU A 19 -21.15 1.48 1.68
N ASN A 20 -22.13 1.76 0.82
CA ASN A 20 -23.54 1.92 1.17
C ASN A 20 -24.43 0.71 0.80
N SER A 21 -23.87 -0.39 0.30
CA SER A 21 -24.65 -1.58 -0.05
C SER A 21 -24.16 -2.81 0.70
N ASP A 22 -25.09 -3.50 1.36
CA ASP A 22 -24.83 -4.72 2.10
C ASP A 22 -24.18 -5.79 1.23
N SER A 23 -23.13 -6.40 1.79
CA SER A 23 -22.53 -7.67 1.37
C SER A 23 -21.83 -7.73 0.01
N ILE A 24 -20.60 -7.21 -0.07
CA ILE A 24 -19.61 -7.73 -1.03
C ILE A 24 -18.87 -8.89 -0.37
N THR A 25 -18.96 -10.10 -0.94
CA THR A 25 -18.18 -11.23 -0.45
C THR A 25 -16.77 -11.21 -1.04
N ARG A 26 -15.80 -11.85 -0.36
CA ARG A 26 -14.41 -12.01 -0.84
C ARG A 26 -14.34 -12.66 -2.23
N LYS A 27 -15.34 -13.48 -2.58
CA LYS A 27 -15.46 -14.15 -3.88
C LYS A 27 -15.84 -13.15 -5.00
N ASP A 28 -16.73 -12.22 -4.72
CA ASP A 28 -17.12 -11.15 -5.64
C ASP A 28 -15.98 -10.14 -5.82
N TYR A 29 -15.27 -9.82 -4.72
CA TYR A 29 -14.05 -9.02 -4.76
C TYR A 29 -12.99 -9.64 -5.68
N ASN A 30 -12.73 -10.95 -5.52
CA ASN A 30 -11.71 -11.64 -6.30
C ASN A 30 -12.08 -11.80 -7.78
N LYS A 31 -13.37 -11.92 -8.10
CA LYS A 31 -13.87 -12.13 -9.47
C LYS A 31 -13.96 -10.82 -10.26
N GLU A 32 -14.30 -9.72 -9.60
CA GLU A 32 -14.56 -8.43 -10.25
C GLU A 32 -13.36 -7.46 -10.14
N TYR A 33 -12.50 -7.60 -9.11
CA TYR A 33 -11.46 -6.60 -8.79
C TYR A 33 -10.04 -7.14 -8.58
N ASN A 34 -9.84 -8.45 -8.46
CA ASN A 34 -8.53 -9.08 -8.72
C ASN A 34 -8.26 -9.25 -10.23
N ALA A 35 -9.01 -8.53 -11.06
CA ALA A 35 -8.97 -8.59 -12.50
C ALA A 35 -8.56 -7.25 -13.12
N VAL A 36 -7.47 -6.65 -12.63
CA VAL A 36 -6.57 -5.99 -13.61
C VAL A 36 -5.64 -7.10 -14.08
N PRO A 37 -5.80 -7.62 -15.31
CA PRO A 37 -4.83 -8.55 -15.88
C PRO A 37 -3.47 -7.92 -15.74
N PHE A 38 -2.53 -8.62 -15.09
CA PHE A 38 -1.17 -8.15 -14.97
C PHE A 38 -0.64 -7.77 -16.36
N ASP A 39 -0.32 -6.49 -16.52
CA ASP A 39 0.25 -5.98 -17.75
C ASP A 39 1.74 -6.35 -17.76
N LYS A 40 2.06 -7.38 -18.54
CA LYS A 40 3.43 -7.90 -18.67
C LYS A 40 4.43 -6.85 -19.16
N THR A 41 3.96 -5.73 -19.73
CA THR A 41 4.81 -4.61 -20.15
C THR A 41 5.22 -3.69 -19.00
N LYS A 42 4.53 -3.73 -17.86
CA LYS A 42 4.84 -2.90 -16.69
C LYS A 42 5.99 -3.48 -15.89
N LEU A 43 6.90 -2.61 -15.46
CA LEU A 43 8.10 -2.96 -14.71
C LEU A 43 7.79 -3.58 -13.33
N PHE A 44 6.72 -3.14 -12.68
CA PHE A 44 6.31 -3.60 -11.35
C PHE A 44 5.26 -4.70 -11.46
N LYS A 45 5.47 -5.78 -10.70
CA LYS A 45 4.60 -6.96 -10.68
C LYS A 45 3.58 -6.89 -9.55
N ASP A 46 4.04 -6.85 -8.30
CA ASP A 46 3.19 -6.80 -7.11
C ASP A 46 3.67 -5.73 -6.12
N ILE A 47 2.76 -5.05 -5.40
CA ILE A 47 3.13 -4.31 -4.19
C ILE A 47 3.17 -5.31 -3.05
N GLU A 48 4.31 -5.42 -2.39
CA GLU A 48 4.50 -6.37 -1.27
C GLU A 48 4.31 -5.68 0.08
N GLU A 49 4.74 -4.43 0.20
CA GLU A 49 4.73 -3.69 1.46
C GLU A 49 4.45 -2.20 1.25
N VAL A 50 3.69 -1.63 2.19
CA VAL A 50 3.34 -0.20 2.23
C VAL A 50 3.67 0.35 3.62
N THR A 51 4.48 1.40 3.68
CA THR A 51 4.74 2.14 4.94
C THR A 51 3.96 3.43 4.96
N LEU A 52 3.07 3.57 5.94
CA LEU A 52 2.23 4.74 6.16
C LEU A 52 2.62 5.45 7.46
N LEU A 53 2.52 6.76 7.46
CA LEU A 53 2.54 7.63 8.63
C LEU A 53 1.11 8.09 8.86
N LEU A 54 0.52 7.74 9.99
CA LEU A 54 -0.89 7.99 10.31
C LEU A 54 -0.99 8.76 11.62
N SER A 55 -1.97 9.66 11.74
CA SER A 55 -2.36 10.17 13.06
C SER A 55 -2.84 9.01 13.95
N ASP A 56 -2.73 9.14 15.27
CA ASP A 56 -3.08 8.05 16.19
C ASP A 56 -4.55 7.61 16.05
N GLU A 57 -5.46 8.56 15.84
CA GLU A 57 -6.88 8.27 15.60
C GLU A 57 -7.07 7.39 14.36
N ILE A 58 -6.44 7.75 13.24
CA ILE A 58 -6.56 7.01 11.97
C ILE A 58 -5.84 5.68 12.06
N LYS A 59 -4.68 5.63 12.73
CA LYS A 59 -3.94 4.39 12.98
C LYS A 59 -4.80 3.35 13.68
N ILE A 60 -5.50 3.74 14.76
CA ILE A 60 -6.40 2.86 15.51
C ILE A 60 -7.53 2.35 14.61
N GLN A 61 -8.18 3.25 13.85
CA GLN A 61 -9.26 2.86 12.94
C GLN A 61 -8.77 1.92 11.83
N PHE A 62 -7.58 2.18 11.28
CA PHE A 62 -6.96 1.36 10.24
C PHE A 62 -6.67 -0.05 10.77
N ILE A 63 -6.03 -0.18 11.94
CA ILE A 63 -5.73 -1.48 12.56
C ILE A 63 -7.01 -2.29 12.76
N LYS A 64 -8.06 -1.68 13.32
CA LYS A 64 -9.36 -2.36 13.52
C LYS A 64 -9.90 -2.92 12.20
N ARG A 65 -9.82 -2.16 11.10
CA ARG A 65 -10.25 -2.61 9.77
C ARG A 65 -9.38 -3.75 9.24
N GLN A 66 -8.06 -3.69 9.40
CA GLN A 66 -7.18 -4.76 8.95
C GLN A 66 -7.44 -6.08 9.69
N LEU A 67 -7.68 -6.03 11.00
CA LEU A 67 -8.07 -7.21 11.77
C LEU A 67 -9.38 -7.85 11.25
N LEU A 68 -10.39 -7.05 10.90
CA LEU A 68 -11.64 -7.53 10.30
C LEU A 68 -11.43 -8.18 8.92
N LEU A 69 -10.39 -7.77 8.19
CA LEU A 69 -10.00 -8.36 6.90
C LEU A 69 -9.12 -9.61 7.05
N GLY A 70 -8.84 -10.04 8.28
CA GLY A 70 -8.03 -11.22 8.59
C GLY A 70 -6.52 -10.97 8.59
N TYR A 71 -6.08 -9.73 8.74
CA TYR A 71 -4.67 -9.41 8.96
C TYR A 71 -4.31 -9.66 10.43
N THR A 72 -3.04 -9.99 10.67
CA THR A 72 -2.44 -10.01 12.01
C THR A 72 -1.67 -8.72 12.22
N CYS A 73 -2.07 -7.90 13.19
CA CYS A 73 -1.36 -6.67 13.53
C CYS A 73 -0.53 -6.86 14.81
N GLN A 74 0.72 -6.42 14.78
CA GLN A 74 1.68 -6.51 15.89
C GLN A 74 2.36 -5.16 16.10
N ASP A 75 2.32 -4.67 17.33
CA ASP A 75 3.02 -3.46 17.72
C ASP A 75 4.51 -3.76 17.97
N ALA A 76 5.37 -2.89 17.45
CA ALA A 76 6.80 -2.80 17.72
C ALA A 76 7.12 -1.42 18.31
N GLU A 77 8.37 -1.18 18.70
CA GLU A 77 8.79 0.03 19.42
C GLU A 77 8.39 1.33 18.67
N ASP A 78 8.59 1.39 17.35
CA ASP A 78 8.36 2.60 16.55
C ASP A 78 7.21 2.50 15.52
N PHE A 79 6.59 1.33 15.38
CA PHE A 79 5.58 1.09 14.35
C PHE A 79 4.66 -0.09 14.68
N THR A 80 3.53 -0.18 14.01
CA THR A 80 2.67 -1.37 14.00
C THR A 80 2.75 -2.05 12.65
N ILE A 81 3.01 -3.37 12.59
CA ILE A 81 2.97 -4.14 11.35
C ILE A 81 1.67 -4.92 11.27
N CYS A 82 0.89 -4.71 10.22
CA CYS A 82 -0.25 -5.55 9.86
C CYS A 82 0.10 -6.45 8.68
N ARG A 83 0.20 -7.76 8.92
CA ARG A 83 0.49 -8.78 7.90
C ARG A 83 -0.78 -9.50 7.48
N GLY A 84 -1.01 -9.59 6.18
CA GLY A 84 -2.18 -10.27 5.65
C GLY A 84 -1.97 -10.77 4.23
N PRO A 85 -3.03 -11.31 3.62
CA PRO A 85 -2.97 -11.84 2.27
C PRO A 85 -2.79 -10.69 1.25
N GLY A 86 -1.65 -10.68 0.57
CA GLY A 86 -1.36 -9.80 -0.57
C GLY A 86 -0.39 -8.66 -0.27
N VAL A 87 -0.55 -7.95 0.86
CA VAL A 87 0.27 -6.77 1.21
C VAL A 87 0.59 -6.77 2.69
N THR A 88 1.78 -6.32 3.07
CA THR A 88 2.15 -5.98 4.45
C THR A 88 2.06 -4.47 4.66
N PHE A 89 1.42 -4.03 5.75
CA PHE A 89 1.37 -2.62 6.13
C PHE A 89 2.28 -2.34 7.32
N ILE A 90 3.10 -1.30 7.23
CA ILE A 90 3.90 -0.76 8.34
C ILE A 90 3.34 0.61 8.68
N LEU A 91 2.85 0.78 9.90
CA LEU A 91 2.13 1.98 10.35
C LEU A 91 2.97 2.72 11.40
N LYS A 92 3.39 3.93 11.07
CA LYS A 92 4.08 4.86 11.98
C LYS A 92 3.12 5.93 12.47
N SER A 93 3.34 6.46 13.67
CA SER A 93 2.53 7.58 14.20
C SER A 93 3.04 8.91 13.66
N SER A 94 2.13 9.77 13.21
CA SER A 94 2.44 11.11 12.71
C SER A 94 2.58 12.11 13.85
N THR A 95 3.69 12.86 13.85
CA THR A 95 3.96 13.90 14.86
C THR A 95 3.50 15.30 14.42
N ASP A 96 3.20 15.47 13.13
CA ASP A 96 2.87 16.75 12.50
C ASP A 96 1.36 17.02 12.36
N GLY A 97 0.52 16.13 12.91
CA GLY A 97 -0.94 16.23 12.84
C GLY A 97 -1.53 15.91 11.47
N GLN A 98 -0.74 15.53 10.47
CA GLN A 98 -1.30 15.08 9.19
C GLN A 98 -2.04 13.75 9.35
N PRO A 99 -3.20 13.58 8.70
CA PRO A 99 -4.03 12.40 8.88
C PRO A 99 -3.38 11.13 8.33
N CYS A 100 -2.74 11.23 7.17
CA CYS A 100 -2.07 10.11 6.51
C CYS A 100 -1.03 10.63 5.51
N LYS A 101 0.17 10.07 5.57
CA LYS A 101 1.25 10.29 4.60
C LYS A 101 1.89 8.95 4.23
N LEU A 102 2.04 8.67 2.94
CA LEU A 102 2.85 7.54 2.50
C LEU A 102 4.32 7.88 2.55
N LEU A 103 5.07 6.95 3.10
CA LEU A 103 6.52 7.06 3.21
C LEU A 103 7.22 6.16 2.21
N LYS A 104 6.69 4.94 2.00
CA LYS A 104 7.42 3.92 1.25
C LYS A 104 6.50 2.89 0.60
N LEU A 105 6.84 2.49 -0.63
CA LEU A 105 6.31 1.30 -1.30
C LEU A 105 7.45 0.34 -1.59
N ARG A 106 7.24 -0.94 -1.29
CA ARG A 106 8.09 -2.04 -1.77
C ARG A 106 7.31 -2.83 -2.80
N MET A 107 7.91 -3.03 -3.96
CA MET A 107 7.29 -3.71 -5.09
C MET A 107 8.23 -4.79 -5.62
N SER A 108 7.67 -5.91 -6.06
CA SER A 108 8.38 -6.89 -6.87
C SER A 108 8.46 -6.41 -8.32
N LEU A 109 9.56 -6.77 -8.99
CA LEU A 109 9.80 -6.46 -10.39
C LEU A 109 9.40 -7.63 -11.28
N ASN A 110 8.96 -7.33 -12.49
CA ASN A 110 8.68 -8.35 -13.49
C ASN A 110 9.95 -8.94 -14.14
N ARG A 111 11.11 -8.34 -13.87
CA ARG A 111 12.42 -8.74 -14.37
C ARG A 111 13.51 -8.39 -13.38
N ARG A 112 14.62 -9.11 -13.44
CA ARG A 112 15.80 -8.83 -12.62
C ARG A 112 16.59 -7.65 -13.19
N ILE A 113 16.99 -6.73 -12.32
CA ILE A 113 17.92 -5.63 -12.59
C ILE A 113 19.22 -5.94 -11.83
N ALA A 114 20.29 -6.23 -12.57
CA ALA A 114 21.55 -6.70 -11.98
C ALA A 114 22.34 -5.61 -11.25
N SER A 115 22.15 -4.35 -11.61
CA SER A 115 22.81 -3.21 -10.98
C SER A 115 21.83 -2.44 -10.08
N HIS A 116 22.33 -1.97 -8.95
CA HIS A 116 21.59 -1.04 -8.12
C HIS A 116 21.43 0.30 -8.86
N ASN A 117 20.19 0.74 -9.07
CA ASN A 117 19.88 2.02 -9.71
C ASN A 117 19.04 2.89 -8.80
N VAL A 118 19.39 4.18 -8.68
CA VAL A 118 18.65 5.15 -7.88
C VAL A 118 18.20 6.29 -8.76
N HIS A 119 16.88 6.48 -8.82
CA HIS A 119 16.25 7.59 -9.52
C HIS A 119 15.71 8.60 -8.51
N LYS A 120 16.21 9.83 -8.58
CA LYS A 120 15.77 10.93 -7.71
C LYS A 120 14.74 11.79 -8.45
N PHE A 121 13.63 12.05 -7.78
CA PHE A 121 12.61 12.99 -8.20
C PHE A 121 12.52 14.13 -7.19
N GLU A 122 11.78 15.18 -7.51
CA GLU A 122 11.63 16.36 -6.66
C GLU A 122 11.23 15.99 -5.22
N ASN A 123 10.21 15.15 -5.05
CA ASN A 123 9.65 14.77 -3.74
C ASN A 123 9.74 13.26 -3.43
N SER A 124 10.56 12.50 -4.18
CA SER A 124 10.67 11.06 -3.96
C SER A 124 11.95 10.46 -4.51
N THR A 125 12.20 9.20 -4.18
CA THR A 125 13.35 8.42 -4.68
C THR A 125 12.91 7.00 -4.96
N LEU A 126 13.26 6.47 -6.13
CA LEU A 126 13.01 5.10 -6.55
C LEU A 126 14.33 4.36 -6.65
N GLU A 127 14.49 3.34 -5.83
CA GLU A 127 15.63 2.43 -5.82
C GLU A 127 15.23 1.11 -6.47
N LEU A 128 16.05 0.60 -7.37
CA LEU A 128 15.80 -0.61 -8.15
C LEU A 128 17.00 -1.54 -8.02
N GLU A 129 16.79 -2.76 -7.55
CA GLU A 129 17.85 -3.75 -7.42
C GLU A 129 17.28 -5.17 -7.38
N ASN A 130 17.95 -6.09 -8.09
CA ASN A 130 17.50 -7.47 -8.26
C ASN A 130 16.07 -7.52 -8.77
N ASP A 131 15.17 -8.16 -8.03
CA ASP A 131 13.75 -8.32 -8.30
C ASP A 131 12.89 -7.35 -7.49
N MET A 132 13.47 -6.27 -6.95
CA MET A 132 12.80 -5.33 -6.05
C MET A 132 12.88 -3.89 -6.54
N ALA A 133 11.79 -3.15 -6.28
CA ALA A 133 11.74 -1.71 -6.32
C ALA A 133 11.30 -1.15 -4.97
N ILE A 134 11.98 -0.10 -4.52
CA ILE A 134 11.64 0.66 -3.31
C ILE A 134 11.39 2.11 -3.71
N TRP A 135 10.16 2.59 -3.52
CA TRP A 135 9.82 4.00 -3.76
C TRP A 135 9.58 4.71 -2.43
N THR A 136 10.46 5.65 -2.09
CA THR A 136 10.41 6.46 -0.87
C THR A 136 9.92 7.88 -1.19
N PHE A 137 8.95 8.38 -0.43
CA PHE A 137 8.37 9.73 -0.59
C PHE A 137 8.83 10.64 0.56
N LYS A 138 9.10 11.91 0.24
CA LYS A 138 9.60 12.91 1.20
C LYS A 138 8.48 13.78 1.77
#